data_AF-A0A0G0PW01-F1
#
_entry.id   AF-A0A0G0PW01-F1
#
_cell.length_a   1.000
_cell.length_b   1.000
_cell.length_c   1.000
_cell.angle_alpha   90.00
_cell.angle_beta   90.00
_cell.angle_gamma   90.00
#
_symmetry.space_group_name_H-M   'P 1'
#
loop_
_entity.id
_entity.type
_entity.pdbx_description
1 polymer ?
#
loop_
_entity_poly.entity_id
_entity_poly.type
_entity_poly.pdbx_seq_one_letter_code
_entity_poly.pdbx_strand_id
1 'polypeptide(L)'
;MKRLLITTFIFGSLLVAGSVNAQMMGNFSNTTVDWNEVVEHTAREEQEGKELWNKLQAKEIACENLDDEQYGVLGEYFMGQMSGESHASMNAMMIQAHGED
;
A
#
# COMPACT_ATOMS: atom_id res chain seq x y z
N MET A 1 -44.49 -17.95 16.10
CA MET A 1 -44.30 -17.22 14.83
C MET A 1 -44.13 -15.74 15.14
N LYS A 2 -42.91 -15.22 15.04
CA LYS A 2 -42.56 -13.79 14.92
C LYS A 2 -41.11 -13.76 14.45
N ARG A 3 -40.94 -14.18 13.20
CA ARG A 3 -39.69 -14.08 12.46
C ARG A 3 -39.55 -12.64 11.97
N LEU A 4 -38.29 -12.23 11.78
CA LEU A 4 -37.87 -11.25 10.77
C LEU A 4 -38.41 -9.82 10.92
N LEU A 5 -37.86 -9.03 11.86
CA LEU A 5 -37.94 -7.56 11.82
C LEU A 5 -36.65 -6.90 12.36
N ILE A 6 -35.47 -7.39 11.99
CA ILE A 6 -34.20 -6.66 12.20
C ILE A 6 -33.34 -6.82 10.94
N THR A 7 -33.87 -6.35 9.82
CA THR A 7 -33.16 -6.28 8.54
C THR A 7 -33.46 -4.94 7.93
N THR A 8 -32.79 -3.89 8.41
CA THR A 8 -32.41 -2.65 7.72
C THR A 8 -32.16 -1.57 8.78
N PHE A 9 -30.91 -1.18 8.97
CA PHE A 9 -30.53 0.23 9.06
C PHE A 9 -29.00 0.38 9.08
N ILE A 10 -28.52 1.11 8.06
CA ILE A 10 -27.33 1.97 8.07
C ILE A 10 -25.96 1.26 8.13
N PHE A 11 -25.32 1.15 6.98
CA PHE A 11 -24.17 2.01 6.66
C PHE A 11 -24.00 2.05 5.14
N GLY A 12 -24.88 2.82 4.50
CA GLY A 12 -24.65 3.32 3.15
C GLY A 12 -23.59 4.41 3.22
N SER A 13 -22.34 4.03 3.40
CA SER A 13 -21.19 4.91 3.24
C SER A 13 -20.61 4.68 1.86
N LEU A 14 -21.01 5.58 0.95
CA LEU A 14 -20.20 6.15 -0.12
C LEU A 14 -19.06 5.25 -0.64
N LEU A 15 -19.36 4.45 -1.66
CA LEU A 15 -18.37 4.13 -2.68
C LEU A 15 -18.50 5.16 -3.80
N VAL A 16 -18.12 6.41 -3.49
CA VAL A 16 -17.69 7.33 -4.54
C VAL A 16 -16.27 6.90 -4.89
N ALA A 17 -16.15 5.98 -5.85
CA ALA A 17 -14.89 5.75 -6.54
C ALA A 17 -14.59 6.99 -7.38
N GLY A 18 -14.15 8.06 -6.72
CA GLY A 18 -13.60 9.23 -7.38
C GLY A 18 -12.34 8.77 -8.10
N SER A 19 -12.26 9.04 -9.40
CA SER A 19 -11.04 8.86 -10.17
C SER A 19 -9.99 9.82 -9.61
N VAL A 20 -9.12 9.33 -8.73
CA VAL A 20 -7.92 10.06 -8.33
C VAL A 20 -7.00 10.09 -9.54
N ASN A 21 -7.09 11.18 -10.31
CA ASN A 21 -6.12 11.45 -11.36
C ASN A 21 -4.83 11.89 -10.67
N ALA A 22 -3.83 11.01 -10.62
CA ALA A 22 -2.48 11.35 -10.19
C ALA A 22 -1.83 12.28 -11.24
N GLN A 23 -2.25 13.54 -11.28
CA GLN A 23 -1.82 14.54 -12.28
C GLN A 23 -0.37 15.02 -12.08
N MET A 24 0.28 14.62 -10.98
CA MET A 24 1.67 14.99 -10.66
C MET A 24 2.73 14.16 -11.43
N MET A 25 2.33 13.17 -12.23
CA MET A 25 3.25 12.19 -12.85
C MET A 25 3.71 12.55 -14.28
N GLY A 26 3.48 13.78 -14.74
CA GLY A 26 3.56 14.15 -16.16
C GLY A 26 4.95 14.18 -16.81
N ASN A 27 6.05 13.94 -16.08
CA ASN A 27 7.41 14.08 -16.64
C ASN A 27 8.40 12.98 -16.22
N PHE A 28 7.90 11.80 -15.84
CA PHE A 28 8.77 10.68 -15.52
C PHE A 28 9.41 10.09 -16.79
N SER A 29 10.73 10.25 -16.95
CA SER A 29 11.48 9.68 -18.07
C SER A 29 11.91 8.25 -17.73
N ASN A 30 11.18 7.29 -18.29
CA ASN A 30 11.28 5.84 -18.04
C ASN A 30 12.63 5.20 -18.51
N THR A 31 13.43 5.89 -19.32
CA THR A 31 14.57 5.32 -20.06
C THR A 31 15.82 4.99 -19.24
N THR A 32 15.92 5.40 -17.97
CA THR A 32 17.10 5.16 -17.12
C THR A 32 16.83 4.26 -15.93
N VAL A 33 15.61 3.75 -15.78
CA VAL A 33 15.19 2.93 -14.63
C VAL A 33 15.36 1.45 -14.97
N ASP A 34 16.07 0.71 -14.12
CA ASP A 34 16.07 -0.76 -14.19
C ASP A 34 14.75 -1.28 -13.61
N TRP A 35 13.80 -1.55 -14.50
CA TRP A 35 12.47 -2.03 -14.10
C TRP A 35 12.47 -3.40 -13.46
N ASN A 36 13.45 -4.26 -13.77
CA ASN A 36 13.52 -5.56 -13.14
C ASN A 36 13.91 -5.40 -11.68
N GLU A 37 14.92 -4.56 -11.41
CA GLU A 37 15.34 -4.22 -10.06
C GLU A 37 14.20 -3.56 -9.27
N VAL A 38 13.53 -2.55 -9.83
CA VAL A 38 12.42 -1.88 -9.13
C VAL A 38 11.27 -2.83 -8.80
N VAL A 39 10.87 -3.69 -9.75
CA VAL A 39 9.77 -4.64 -9.52
C VAL A 39 10.16 -5.68 -8.47
N GLU A 40 11.40 -6.21 -8.53
CA GLU A 40 11.90 -7.15 -7.54
C GLU A 40 12.01 -6.52 -6.16
N HIS A 41 12.53 -5.28 -6.09
CA HIS A 41 12.65 -4.50 -4.86
C HIS A 41 11.29 -4.27 -4.21
N THR A 42 10.33 -3.74 -4.99
CA THR A 42 8.97 -3.46 -4.51
C THR A 42 8.30 -4.74 -4.02
N ALA A 43 8.44 -5.86 -4.75
CA ALA A 43 7.85 -7.13 -4.33
C ALA A 43 8.46 -7.67 -3.02
N ARG A 44 9.75 -7.43 -2.79
CA ARG A 44 10.42 -7.77 -1.52
C ARG A 44 9.89 -6.93 -0.37
N GLU A 45 9.82 -5.61 -0.54
CA GLU A 45 9.32 -4.69 0.48
C GLU A 45 7.86 -4.99 0.87
N GLU A 46 7.00 -5.26 -0.11
CA GLU A 46 5.62 -5.69 0.14
C GLU A 46 5.54 -6.99 0.94
N GLN A 47 6.44 -7.94 0.67
CA GLN A 47 6.50 -9.22 1.38
C GLN A 47 7.00 -9.03 2.82
N GLU A 48 8.01 -8.20 3.04
CA GLU A 48 8.50 -7.84 4.37
C GLU A 48 7.41 -7.14 5.20
N GLY A 49 6.68 -6.21 4.59
CA GLY A 49 5.53 -5.54 5.22
C GLY A 49 4.40 -6.49 5.53
N LYS A 50 4.13 -7.48 4.68
CA LYS A 50 3.16 -8.54 4.96
C LYS A 50 3.56 -9.40 6.16
N GLU A 51 4.83 -9.75 6.27
CA GLU A 51 5.35 -10.51 7.41
C GLU A 51 5.26 -9.71 8.71
N LEU A 52 5.61 -8.43 8.66
CA LEU A 52 5.48 -7.53 9.80
C LEU A 52 4.01 -7.35 10.21
N TRP A 53 3.11 -7.20 9.23
CA TRP A 53 1.67 -7.17 9.43
C TRP A 53 1.14 -8.44 10.10
N ASN A 54 1.61 -9.61 9.67
CA ASN A 54 1.22 -10.88 10.29
C ASN A 54 1.63 -10.95 11.77
N LYS A 55 2.83 -10.47 12.12
CA LYS A 55 3.30 -10.40 13.53
C LYS A 55 2.42 -9.47 14.37
N LEU A 56 2.01 -8.32 13.82
CA LEU A 56 1.06 -7.41 14.48
C LEU A 56 -0.30 -8.08 14.71
N GLN A 57 -0.83 -8.76 13.69
CA GLN A 57 -2.12 -9.49 13.79
C GLN A 57 -2.05 -10.63 14.81
N ALA A 58 -0.92 -11.33 14.88
CA ALA A 58 -0.65 -12.38 15.85
C ALA A 58 -0.35 -11.84 17.26
N LYS A 59 -0.24 -10.51 17.44
CA LYS A 59 0.14 -9.83 18.69
C LYS A 59 1.53 -10.24 19.19
N GLU A 60 2.42 -10.66 18.29
CA GLU A 60 3.82 -10.97 18.62
C GLU A 60 4.64 -9.69 18.83
N ILE A 61 4.22 -8.59 18.19
CA ILE A 61 4.78 -7.26 18.36
C ILE A 61 3.64 -6.24 18.54
N ALA A 62 3.96 -5.09 19.11
CA ALA A 62 3.02 -3.98 19.32
C ALA A 62 3.46 -2.77 18.50
N CYS A 63 2.51 -1.93 18.08
CA CYS A 63 2.82 -0.74 17.27
C CYS A 63 3.82 0.20 17.95
N GLU A 64 3.73 0.36 19.28
CA GLU A 64 4.67 1.19 20.06
C GLU A 64 6.13 0.72 20.00
N ASN A 65 6.38 -0.50 19.56
CA ASN A 65 7.71 -1.08 19.41
C ASN A 65 8.23 -1.02 17.97
N LEU A 66 7.49 -0.41 17.04
CA LEU A 66 7.93 -0.22 15.67
C LEU A 66 8.77 1.05 15.55
N ASP A 67 9.86 0.96 14.80
CA ASP A 67 10.64 2.12 14.35
C ASP A 67 10.11 2.66 13.01
N ASP A 68 10.68 3.79 12.57
CA ASP A 68 10.25 4.49 11.35
C ASP A 68 10.43 3.63 10.09
N GLU A 69 11.49 2.81 10.03
CA GLU A 69 11.74 1.88 8.93
C GLU A 69 10.65 0.81 8.86
N GLN A 70 10.28 0.23 9.99
CA GLN A 70 9.21 -0.75 10.09
C GLN A 70 7.83 -0.15 9.74
N TYR A 71 7.60 1.12 10.05
CA TYR A 71 6.40 1.82 9.56
C TYR A 71 6.42 2.02 8.04
N GLY A 72 7.59 2.33 7.46
CA GLY A 72 7.78 2.40 6.01
C GLY A 72 7.45 1.07 5.33
N VAL A 73 8.02 -0.03 5.82
CA VAL A 73 7.79 -1.38 5.32
C VAL A 73 6.32 -1.80 5.40
N LEU A 74 5.59 -1.42 6.47
CA LEU A 74 4.13 -1.59 6.51
C LEU A 74 3.40 -0.77 5.45
N GLY A 75 3.86 0.46 5.22
CA GLY A 75 3.37 1.34 4.17
C GLY A 75 3.46 0.69 2.80
N GLU A 76 4.63 0.14 2.44
CA GLU A 76 4.87 -0.56 1.18
C GLU A 76 3.87 -1.71 0.97
N TYR A 77 3.65 -2.55 1.99
CA TYR A 77 2.65 -3.61 1.92
C TYR A 77 1.24 -3.09 1.63
N PHE A 78 0.79 -2.06 2.35
CA PHE A 78 -0.55 -1.51 2.13
C PHE A 78 -0.67 -0.78 0.79
N MET A 79 0.39 -0.10 0.33
CA MET A 79 0.44 0.50 -0.99
C MET A 79 0.34 -0.57 -2.09
N GLY A 80 1.03 -1.69 -1.96
CA GLY A 80 0.86 -2.85 -2.85
C GLY A 80 -0.59 -3.37 -2.88
N GLN A 81 -1.25 -3.50 -1.72
CA GLN A 81 -2.66 -3.90 -1.66
C GLN A 81 -3.62 -2.91 -2.34
N MET A 82 -3.31 -1.60 -2.30
CA MET A 82 -4.15 -0.55 -2.88
C MET A 82 -3.88 -0.31 -4.37
N SER A 83 -2.61 -0.32 -4.77
CA SER A 83 -2.15 0.09 -6.10
C SER A 83 -1.88 -1.09 -7.03
N GLY A 84 -1.78 -2.31 -6.51
CA GLY A 84 -1.46 -3.51 -7.28
C GLY A 84 -0.17 -3.35 -8.09
N GLU A 85 -0.19 -3.79 -9.34
CA GLU A 85 0.98 -3.70 -10.25
C GLU A 85 1.49 -2.27 -10.48
N SER A 86 0.68 -1.24 -10.18
CA SER A 86 1.12 0.16 -10.30
C SER A 86 2.09 0.56 -9.19
N HIS A 87 2.21 -0.20 -8.10
CA HIS A 87 3.06 0.16 -6.98
C HIS A 87 4.54 0.25 -7.37
N ALA A 88 5.06 -0.69 -8.15
CA ALA A 88 6.43 -0.63 -8.66
C ALA A 88 6.70 0.63 -9.50
N SER A 89 5.70 1.08 -10.28
CA SER A 89 5.82 2.34 -10.99
C SER A 89 5.84 3.53 -10.03
N MET A 90 5.09 3.46 -8.92
CA MET A 90 5.13 4.48 -7.87
C MET A 90 6.48 4.54 -7.17
N ASN A 91 7.12 3.41 -6.88
CA ASN A 91 8.44 3.41 -6.25
C ASN A 91 9.50 4.00 -7.19
N ALA A 92 9.51 3.62 -8.48
CA ALA A 92 10.37 4.30 -9.47
C ALA A 92 10.12 5.83 -9.52
N MET A 93 8.84 6.20 -9.41
CA MET A 93 8.31 7.54 -9.11
C MET A 93 9.11 8.27 -8.03
N MET A 94 9.01 7.70 -6.84
CA MET A 94 9.53 8.25 -5.59
C MET A 94 11.06 8.27 -5.57
N ILE A 95 11.70 7.19 -6.02
CA ILE A 95 13.16 7.08 -6.10
C ILE A 95 13.75 8.16 -7.02
N GLN A 96 13.11 8.45 -8.15
CA GLN A 96 13.55 9.52 -9.04
C GLN A 96 13.41 10.91 -8.38
N ALA A 97 12.34 11.13 -7.61
CA ALA A 97 12.04 12.42 -7.01
C ALA A 97 12.86 12.72 -5.74
N HIS A 98 13.12 11.68 -4.94
CA HIS A 98 13.65 11.82 -3.58
C HIS A 98 14.93 11.02 -3.31
N GLY A 99 15.31 10.09 -4.19
CA GLY A 99 16.32 9.07 -3.92
C GLY A 99 15.72 7.84 -3.23
N GLU A 100 16.53 6.79 -3.06
CA GLU A 100 16.23 5.72 -2.11
C GLU A 100 16.74 6.16 -0.73
N ASP A 101 15.96 5.86 0.31
CA ASP A 101 16.34 6.07 1.73
C ASP A 101 17.26 4.94 2.23
#